data_AF-A0A3D4WLU3-F1
#
_entry.id   AF-A0A3D4WLU3-F1
#
_cell.length_a   1.000
_cell.length_b   1.000
_cell.length_c   1.000
_cell.angle_alpha   90.00
_cell.angle_beta   90.00
_cell.angle_gamma   90.00
#
_symmetry.space_group_name_H-M   'P 1'
#
loop_
_entity.id
_entity.type
_entity.pdbx_description
1 polymer ?
#
loop_
_entity_poly.entity_id
_entity_poly.type
_entity_poly.pdbx_seq_one_letter_code
_entity_poly.pdbx_strand_id
1 'polypeptide(L)'
;MTRPTLREPHPVRAGAVLWGAIAAGVWLLAFGLLSVTLRGYLSWTLVAGLAAWLAAYSLARHGDRGVATGVAAATGVAWAVAMLSVLTEWIRLGTWPV
;
A
#
# COMPACT_ATOMS: atom_id res chain seq x y z
N MET A 1 -16.51 -35.69 -14.57
CA MET A 1 -16.72 -35.13 -13.23
C MET A 1 -16.39 -33.65 -13.27
N THR A 2 -17.39 -32.79 -13.34
CA THR A 2 -17.23 -31.32 -13.36
C THR A 2 -16.90 -30.85 -11.94
N ARG A 3 -15.73 -30.24 -11.74
CA ARG A 3 -15.34 -29.65 -10.46
C ARG A 3 -16.36 -28.56 -10.10
N PRO A 4 -17.04 -28.64 -8.94
CA PRO A 4 -17.94 -27.57 -8.51
C PRO A 4 -17.13 -26.28 -8.41
N THR A 5 -17.47 -25.30 -9.25
CA THR A 5 -16.91 -23.96 -9.16
C THR A 5 -17.88 -23.13 -8.34
N LEU A 6 -17.48 -22.76 -7.13
CA LEU A 6 -18.24 -21.82 -6.30
C LEU A 6 -18.23 -20.48 -7.05
N ARG A 7 -19.35 -20.14 -7.71
CA ARG A 7 -19.53 -18.82 -8.31
C ARG A 7 -19.83 -17.82 -7.21
N GLU A 8 -18.79 -17.34 -6.55
CA GLU A 8 -18.93 -16.15 -5.71
C GLU A 8 -19.31 -14.97 -6.61
N PRO A 9 -20.35 -14.18 -6.26
CA PRO A 9 -20.78 -13.05 -7.08
C PRO A 9 -19.68 -12.01 -7.33
N HIS A 10 -18.64 -11.95 -6.48
CA HIS A 10 -17.57 -10.94 -6.54
C HIS A 10 -16.19 -11.62 -6.47
N PRO A 11 -15.79 -12.34 -7.53
CA PRO A 11 -14.55 -13.11 -7.51
C PRO A 11 -13.34 -12.16 -7.48
N VAL A 12 -12.42 -12.39 -6.54
CA VAL A 12 -11.12 -11.70 -6.51
C VAL A 12 -10.26 -12.21 -7.66
N ARG A 13 -10.22 -11.45 -8.76
CA ARG A 13 -9.40 -11.78 -9.94
C ARG A 13 -7.98 -11.27 -9.72
N ALA A 14 -6.98 -12.12 -9.98
CA ALA A 14 -5.57 -11.75 -9.85
C ALA A 14 -5.20 -10.48 -10.65
N GLY A 15 -5.79 -10.30 -11.84
CA GLY A 15 -5.57 -9.08 -12.64
C GLY A 15 -6.08 -7.80 -11.95
N ALA A 16 -7.22 -7.85 -11.26
CA ALA A 16 -7.74 -6.70 -10.52
C ALA A 16 -6.83 -6.32 -9.34
N VAL A 17 -6.30 -7.34 -8.64
CA VAL A 17 -5.31 -7.14 -7.58
C VAL A 17 -4.05 -6.48 -8.12
N LEU A 18 -3.52 -6.97 -9.25
CA LEU A 18 -2.31 -6.43 -9.85
C LEU A 18 -2.48 -4.96 -10.25
N TRP A 19 -3.60 -4.61 -10.90
CA TRP A 19 -3.87 -3.22 -11.27
C TRP A 19 -4.02 -2.29 -10.06
N GLY A 20 -4.69 -2.76 -9.00
CA GLY A 20 -4.77 -2.02 -7.73
C GLY A 20 -3.41 -1.79 -7.09
N ALA A 21 -2.55 -2.82 -7.10
CA ALA A 21 -1.19 -2.71 -6.57
C ALA A 21 -0.32 -1.76 -7.39
N ILE A 22 -0.39 -1.80 -8.72
CA ILE A 22 0.36 -0.89 -9.60
C ILE A 22 -0.09 0.55 -9.40
N ALA A 23 -1.40 0.80 -9.41
CA ALA A 23 -1.95 2.14 -9.23
C ALA A 23 -1.54 2.74 -7.87
N ALA A 24 -1.69 1.97 -6.79
CA ALA A 24 -1.26 2.39 -5.46
C ALA A 24 0.26 2.55 -5.37
N GLY A 25 1.03 1.67 -6.01
CA GLY A 25 2.49 1.77 -6.07
C GLY A 25 2.95 3.07 -6.72
N VAL A 26 2.40 3.42 -7.89
CA VAL A 26 2.71 4.68 -8.58
C VAL A 26 2.34 5.89 -7.71
N TRP A 27 1.16 5.86 -7.07
CA TRP A 27 0.74 6.91 -6.15
C TRP A 27 1.70 7.09 -4.97
N LEU A 28 2.04 6.00 -4.27
CA LEU A 28 2.90 6.04 -3.10
C LEU A 28 4.33 6.46 -3.45
N LEU A 29 4.85 6.03 -4.61
CA LEU A 29 6.14 6.48 -5.12
C LEU A 29 6.11 7.99 -5.41
N ALA A 30 5.10 8.48 -6.12
CA ALA A 30 5.00 9.90 -6.45
C ALA A 30 5.04 10.79 -5.20
N PHE A 31 4.32 10.42 -4.14
CA PHE A 31 4.34 11.16 -2.88
C PHE A 31 5.60 10.94 -2.05
N GLY A 32 6.14 9.72 -2.03
CA GLY A 32 7.39 9.41 -1.32
C GLY A 32 8.57 10.21 -1.85
N LEU A 33 8.60 10.52 -3.16
CA LEU A 33 9.67 11.30 -3.78
C LEU A 33 9.57 12.83 -3.60
N LEU A 34 8.53 13.34 -2.92
CA LEU A 34 8.34 14.79 -2.74
C LEU A 34 9.30 15.43 -1.73
N SER A 35 10.05 14.63 -0.96
CA SER A 35 10.97 15.14 0.05
C SER A 35 12.30 14.41 -0.01
N VAL A 36 13.38 15.18 0.15
CA VAL A 36 14.76 14.67 0.29
C VAL A 36 15.14 14.38 1.74
N THR A 37 14.33 14.84 2.71
CA THR A 37 14.55 14.56 4.13
C THR A 37 13.77 13.32 4.58
N LEU A 38 14.33 12.56 5.53
CA LEU A 38 13.66 11.39 6.11
C LEU A 38 12.32 11.77 6.73
N ARG A 39 12.27 12.86 7.52
CA ARG A 39 11.02 13.30 8.16
C ARG A 39 9.93 13.63 7.13
N GLY A 40 10.29 14.32 6.05
CA GLY A 40 9.34 14.63 4.98
C GLY A 40 8.91 13.38 4.20
N TYR A 41 9.84 12.45 3.93
CA TYR A 41 9.51 11.16 3.32
C TYR A 41 8.50 10.37 4.16
N LEU A 42 8.71 10.32 5.48
CA LEU A 42 7.81 9.63 6.41
C LEU A 42 6.44 10.32 6.45
N SER A 43 6.38 11.64 6.58
CA SER A 43 5.09 12.36 6.61
C SER A 43 4.29 12.16 5.33
N TRP A 44 4.92 12.26 4.16
CA TRP A 44 4.24 12.05 2.88
C TRP A 44 3.80 10.61 2.69
N THR A 45 4.64 9.63 3.05
CA THR A 45 4.32 8.20 2.94
C THR A 45 3.17 7.81 3.87
N LEU A 46 3.10 8.38 5.08
CA LEU A 46 1.99 8.14 6.00
C LEU A 46 0.68 8.75 5.49
N VAL A 47 0.69 10.01 5.05
CA VAL A 47 -0.51 10.69 4.53
C VAL A 47 -1.01 10.00 3.25
N ALA A 48 -0.11 9.72 2.30
CA ALA A 48 -0.45 9.05 1.04
C ALA A 48 -0.91 7.61 1.28
N GLY A 49 -0.28 6.88 2.20
CA GLY A 49 -0.67 5.54 2.61
C GLY A 49 -2.03 5.51 3.29
N LEU A 50 -2.34 6.47 4.16
CA LEU A 50 -3.65 6.58 4.78
C LEU A 50 -4.74 6.85 3.73
N ALA A 51 -4.47 7.75 2.77
CA ALA A 51 -5.38 8.01 1.66
C ALA A 51 -5.61 6.76 0.79
N ALA A 52 -4.54 6.02 0.45
CA ALA A 52 -4.63 4.78 -0.29
C ALA A 52 -5.42 3.70 0.48
N TRP A 53 -5.20 3.59 1.79
CA TRP A 53 -5.94 2.68 2.66
C TRP A 53 -7.44 3.03 2.70
N LEU A 54 -7.80 4.32 2.80
CA LEU A 54 -9.19 4.77 2.72
C LEU A 54 -9.83 4.46 1.37
N ALA A 55 -9.07 4.59 0.28
CA ALA A 55 -9.52 4.19 -1.05
C ALA A 55 -9.72 2.67 -1.16
N ALA A 56 -8.83 1.86 -0.58
CA ALA A 56 -9.01 0.42 -0.51
C ALA A 56 -10.30 0.06 0.27
N TYR A 57 -10.55 0.74 1.38
CA TYR A 57 -11.76 0.57 2.17
C TYR A 57 -13.03 0.90 1.38
N SER A 58 -13.03 2.01 0.64
CA SER A 58 -14.17 2.41 -0.18
C SER A 58 -14.40 1.43 -1.33
N LEU A 59 -13.35 0.99 -2.04
CA LEU A 59 -13.42 -0.02 -3.10
C LEU A 59 -13.99 -1.35 -2.58
N ALA A 60 -13.55 -1.79 -1.40
CA ALA A 60 -14.05 -3.01 -0.78
C ALA A 60 -15.55 -2.94 -0.46
N ARG A 61 -16.06 -1.75 -0.06
CA ARG A 61 -17.49 -1.53 0.19
C ARG A 61 -18.34 -1.54 -1.09
N HIS A 62 -17.80 -1.11 -2.22
CA HIS A 62 -18.54 -1.04 -3.50
C HIS A 62 -18.44 -2.32 -4.34
N GLY A 63 -17.69 -3.34 -3.89
CA GLY A 63 -17.62 -4.66 -4.54
C GLY A 63 -16.32 -4.93 -5.30
N ASP A 64 -15.44 -3.94 -5.46
CA ASP A 64 -14.14 -4.05 -6.15
C ASP A 64 -13.04 -4.62 -5.24
N ARG A 65 -13.34 -5.74 -4.58
CA ARG A 65 -12.49 -6.36 -3.55
C ARG A 65 -11.10 -6.72 -4.05
N GLY A 66 -10.96 -7.10 -5.33
CA GLY A 66 -9.65 -7.40 -5.92
C GLY A 66 -8.74 -6.19 -5.98
N VAL A 67 -9.24 -5.06 -6.50
CA VAL A 67 -8.48 -3.80 -6.57
C VAL A 67 -8.14 -3.32 -5.16
N ALA A 68 -9.13 -3.34 -4.25
CA ALA A 68 -8.93 -2.98 -2.85
C ALA A 68 -7.79 -3.78 -2.19
N THR A 69 -7.73 -5.09 -2.45
CA THR A 69 -6.66 -5.95 -1.92
C THR A 69 -5.29 -5.55 -2.46
N GLY A 70 -5.20 -5.23 -3.76
CA GLY A 70 -3.95 -4.75 -4.36
C GLY A 70 -3.46 -3.43 -3.75
N VAL A 71 -4.38 -2.47 -3.57
CA VAL A 71 -4.08 -1.18 -2.94
C VAL A 71 -3.63 -1.37 -1.49
N ALA A 72 -4.33 -2.21 -0.72
CA ALA A 72 -3.97 -2.49 0.67
C ALA A 72 -2.58 -3.17 0.77
N ALA A 73 -2.29 -4.14 -0.09
CA ALA A 73 -0.99 -4.81 -0.13
C ALA A 73 0.16 -3.83 -0.43
N ALA A 74 0.00 -2.98 -1.46
CA ALA A 74 0.99 -1.97 -1.82
C ALA A 74 1.21 -0.95 -0.68
N THR A 75 0.14 -0.55 0.00
CA THR A 75 0.21 0.35 1.18
C THR A 75 1.01 -0.28 2.31
N GLY A 76 0.76 -1.56 2.62
CA GLY A 76 1.52 -2.29 3.64
C GLY A 76 3.01 -2.38 3.31
N VAL A 77 3.37 -2.64 2.06
CA VAL A 77 4.77 -2.63 1.60
C VAL A 77 5.40 -1.25 1.79
N ALA A 78 4.72 -0.17 1.41
CA ALA A 78 5.25 1.18 1.56
C ALA A 78 5.51 1.55 3.03
N TRP A 79 4.59 1.22 3.94
CA TRP A 79 4.80 1.45 5.38
C TRP A 79 5.91 0.58 5.97
N ALA A 80 6.08 -0.66 5.49
CA ALA A 80 7.22 -1.48 5.88
C ALA A 80 8.56 -0.85 5.45
N VAL A 81 8.65 -0.33 4.23
CA VAL A 81 9.84 0.39 3.74
C VAL A 81 10.11 1.67 4.54
N ALA A 82 9.06 2.41 4.89
CA ALA A 82 9.17 3.58 5.76
C ALA A 82 9.77 3.22 7.13
N MET A 83 9.28 2.14 7.74
CA MET A 83 9.82 1.62 9.01
C MET A 83 11.29 1.18 8.88
N LEU A 84 11.64 0.48 7.79
CA LEU A 84 13.02 0.08 7.52
C LEU A 84 13.95 1.29 7.36
N SER A 85 13.46 2.39 6.80
CA SER A 85 14.22 3.62 6.65
C SER A 85 14.53 4.25 8.01
N VAL A 86 13.55 4.28 8.93
CA VAL A 86 13.76 4.72 10.32
C VAL A 86 14.78 3.83 11.03
N LEU A 87 14.65 2.50 10.89
CA LEU A 87 15.58 1.55 11.48
C LEU A 87 17.00 1.75 10.95
N THR A 88 17.14 1.97 9.65
CA THR A 88 18.45 2.19 9.01
C THR A 88 19.11 3.48 9.51
N GLU A 89 18.33 4.56 9.65
CA GLU A 89 18.85 5.82 10.17
C GLU A 89 19.24 5.72 11.64
N TRP A 90 18.45 5.00 12.44
CA TRP A 90 18.79 4.74 13.83
C TRP A 90 20.11 3.96 13.96
N ILE A 91 20.32 2.92 13.14
CA ILE A 91 21.58 2.17 13.10
C ILE A 91 22.75 3.08 12.70
N ARG A 92 22.54 4.06 11.81
CA ARG A 92 23.59 5.00 11.38
C ARG A 92 23.98 6.03 12.44
N LEU A 93 23.00 6.61 13.13
CA LEU A 93 23.22 7.69 14.09
C LEU A 93 23.51 7.19 15.51
N GLY A 94 23.07 5.97 15.86
CA GLY A 94 23.24 5.40 17.19
C GLY A 94 22.40 6.05 18.29
N THR A 95 21.56 7.04 17.96
CA THR A 95 20.69 7.76 18.88
C THR A 95 19.23 7.52 18.55
N TRP A 96 18.43 7.17 19.57
CA TRP A 96 16.97 7.03 19.48
C TRP A 96 16.27 8.25 20.08
N PRO A 97 15.05 8.61 19.60
CA PRO A 97 14.61 8.45 18.22
C PRO A 97 15.37 9.49 17.39
N VAL A 98 15.23 9.51 16.07
CA VAL A 98 15.68 10.68 15.29
C VAL A 98 15.35 12.01 15.96
#